data_AF-A0A349DSF9-F1
#
_entry.id   AF-A0A349DSF9-F1
#
_cell.length_a   1.000
_cell.length_b   1.000
_cell.length_c   1.000
_cell.angle_alpha   90.00
_cell.angle_beta   90.00
_cell.angle_gamma   90.00
#
_symmetry.space_group_name_H-M   'P 1'
#
loop_
_entity.id
_entity.type
_entity.pdbx_description
1 polymer ?
#
loop_
_entity_poly.entity_id
_entity_poly.type
_entity_poly.pdbx_seq_one_letter_code
_entity_poly.pdbx_strand_id
1 'polypeptide(L)'
;MYVDRIFKPINIIRFTLKQIVIFVTYASFVTGLYYYFELTWLKIPWVPLTLLGIGLAFYVGFKNNSAYDRTWEARKIWGGIVNSSRSWGAMVTGFVTNNSAQEKASEEDIKATHKRLIYRHITWLYRLKRQLRTLKSWEHNRKINQHYRKYIEELFPNEDADKELQNFLSDEEVKKILSMKNGCTQLIHQQSEELKVLRAKGLIDDFRHMEMQSLITEFYTLQGKCERIKNFPLPRLYASLSIYFVYIFIFLLPMGLLSAYADTHLPKYMVWGVVPFTALIGWIFWMMEGAGDYTENPFEALAFDIPMTSLTRTIEIDLREMLGETNLPEPISPKDGFVV
;
A
#
# COMPACT_ATOMS: atom_id res chain seq x y z
N MET A 1 6.74 0.31 3.38
CA MET A 1 7.58 1.11 2.46
C MET A 1 9.07 0.85 2.64
N TYR A 2 9.78 0.54 1.56
CA TYR A 2 11.24 0.50 1.50
C TYR A 2 11.76 1.90 1.19
N VAL A 3 12.76 2.37 1.95
CA VAL A 3 13.23 3.77 1.92
C VAL A 3 14.70 3.92 1.52
N ASP A 4 15.49 2.85 1.49
CA ASP A 4 16.87 2.95 1.01
C ASP A 4 16.89 3.31 -0.47
N ARG A 5 17.85 4.17 -0.86
CA ARG A 5 17.98 4.69 -2.22
C ARG A 5 18.05 3.59 -3.29
N ILE A 6 18.69 2.47 -2.97
CA ILE A 6 18.89 1.35 -3.88
C ILE A 6 18.34 0.09 -3.23
N PHE A 7 17.42 -0.56 -3.93
CA PHE A 7 16.97 -1.89 -3.54
C PHE A 7 18.09 -2.89 -3.82
N LYS A 8 18.55 -3.61 -2.78
CA LYS A 8 19.75 -4.46 -2.88
C LYS A 8 19.57 -5.51 -3.99
N PRO A 9 20.47 -5.61 -4.98
CA PRO A 9 20.34 -6.57 -6.09
C PRO A 9 20.14 -8.02 -5.65
N ILE A 10 20.77 -8.41 -4.54
CA ILE A 10 20.64 -9.75 -3.96
C ILE A 10 19.18 -10.10 -3.61
N ASN A 11 18.40 -9.13 -3.15
CA ASN A 11 17.00 -9.33 -2.78
C ASN A 11 16.13 -9.50 -4.04
N ILE A 12 16.41 -8.73 -5.10
CA ILE A 12 15.73 -8.85 -6.41
C ILE A 12 15.98 -10.23 -7.00
N ILE A 13 17.25 -10.68 -7.00
CA ILE A 13 17.63 -11.99 -7.52
C ILE A 13 16.97 -13.09 -6.70
N ARG A 14 17.02 -13.05 -5.36
CA ARG A 14 16.35 -14.06 -4.51
C ARG A 14 14.84 -14.12 -4.77
N PHE A 15 14.19 -12.98 -4.95
CA PHE A 15 12.76 -12.89 -5.25
C PHE A 15 12.40 -13.48 -6.63
N THR A 16 13.30 -13.35 -7.61
CA THR A 16 13.07 -13.78 -9.01
C THR A 16 13.80 -15.05 -9.43
N LEU A 17 14.57 -15.66 -8.52
CA LEU A 17 15.44 -16.79 -8.84
C LEU A 17 14.66 -17.97 -9.42
N LYS A 18 13.47 -18.25 -8.86
CA LYS A 18 12.60 -19.32 -9.34
C LYS A 18 12.24 -19.11 -10.81
N GLN A 19 11.93 -17.88 -11.21
CA GLN A 19 11.54 -17.54 -12.58
C GLN A 19 12.73 -17.58 -13.53
N ILE A 20 13.89 -17.06 -13.11
CA ILE A 20 15.13 -17.15 -13.89
C ILE A 20 15.47 -18.62 -14.18
N VAL A 21 15.40 -19.48 -13.16
CA VAL A 21 15.65 -20.93 -13.32
C VAL A 21 14.64 -21.55 -14.30
N ILE A 22 13.35 -21.20 -14.21
CA ILE A 22 12.33 -21.67 -15.16
C ILE A 22 12.68 -21.23 -16.59
N PHE A 23 13.04 -19.96 -16.80
CA PHE A 23 13.37 -19.44 -18.14
C PHE A 23 14.63 -20.08 -18.71
N VAL A 24 15.68 -20.24 -17.91
CA VAL A 24 16.93 -20.92 -18.31
C VAL A 24 16.66 -22.39 -18.66
N THR A 25 15.88 -23.09 -17.84
CA THR A 25 15.57 -24.50 -18.06
C THR A 25 14.76 -24.69 -19.34
N TYR A 26 13.71 -23.88 -19.52
CA TYR A 26 12.86 -23.93 -20.71
C TYR A 26 13.63 -23.56 -21.98
N ALA A 27 14.44 -22.48 -21.95
CA ALA A 27 15.25 -22.09 -23.09
C ALA A 27 16.29 -23.15 -23.44
N SER A 28 16.97 -23.73 -22.43
CA SER A 28 17.92 -24.83 -22.63
C SER A 28 17.26 -26.05 -23.26
N PHE A 29 16.03 -26.38 -22.84
CA PHE A 29 15.27 -27.47 -23.41
C PHE A 29 14.94 -27.23 -24.89
N VAL A 30 14.38 -26.07 -25.24
CA VAL A 30 14.05 -25.71 -26.63
C VAL A 30 15.31 -25.66 -27.51
N THR A 31 16.39 -25.05 -27.01
CA THR A 31 17.67 -24.98 -27.75
C THR A 31 18.31 -26.36 -27.91
N GLY A 32 18.24 -27.23 -26.89
CA GLY A 32 18.75 -28.60 -26.97
C GLY A 32 17.98 -29.44 -27.99
N LEU A 33 16.64 -29.31 -28.03
CA LEU A 33 15.81 -29.95 -29.04
C LEU A 33 16.20 -29.52 -30.46
N TYR A 34 16.46 -28.22 -30.67
CA TYR A 34 16.93 -27.72 -31.95
C TYR A 34 18.35 -28.21 -32.30
N TYR A 35 19.29 -28.14 -31.35
CA TYR A 35 20.71 -28.39 -31.61
C TYR A 35 21.04 -29.87 -31.81
N TYR A 36 20.47 -30.77 -30.99
CA TYR A 36 20.80 -32.19 -31.00
C TYR A 36 19.86 -33.03 -31.88
N PHE A 37 18.58 -32.66 -31.98
CA PHE A 37 17.57 -33.41 -32.72
C PHE A 37 17.19 -32.75 -34.05
N GLU A 38 17.84 -31.63 -34.40
CA GLU A 38 17.66 -30.89 -35.65
C GLU A 38 16.20 -30.55 -35.95
N LEU A 39 15.42 -30.27 -34.90
CA LEU A 39 14.00 -29.89 -35.00
C LEU A 39 13.87 -28.45 -35.53
N THR A 40 14.04 -28.27 -36.83
CA THR A 40 14.03 -26.95 -37.50
C THR A 40 12.69 -26.23 -37.43
N TRP A 41 11.59 -26.96 -37.23
CA TRP A 41 10.23 -26.40 -37.07
C TRP A 41 10.04 -25.59 -35.77
N LEU A 42 10.94 -25.73 -34.78
CA LEU A 42 10.95 -24.90 -33.57
C LEU A 42 11.35 -23.45 -33.87
N LYS A 43 11.98 -23.20 -35.02
CA LYS A 43 12.32 -21.86 -35.48
C LYS A 43 11.05 -21.15 -35.95
N ILE A 44 10.64 -20.10 -35.24
CA ILE A 44 9.58 -19.20 -35.71
C ILE A 44 10.19 -17.88 -36.21
N PRO A 45 9.51 -17.14 -37.11
CA PRO A 45 10.03 -15.87 -37.60
C PRO A 45 10.29 -14.86 -36.47
N TRP A 46 11.45 -14.19 -36.51
CA TRP A 46 11.83 -13.19 -35.50
C TRP A 46 10.93 -11.97 -35.48
N VAL A 47 10.56 -11.45 -36.66
CA VAL A 47 9.85 -10.15 -36.81
C VAL A 47 8.47 -10.14 -36.12
N PRO A 48 7.60 -11.15 -36.25
CA PRO A 48 6.35 -11.21 -35.48
C PRO A 48 6.58 -11.20 -33.96
N LEU A 49 7.63 -11.87 -33.47
CA LEU A 49 7.93 -11.90 -32.04
C LEU A 49 8.37 -10.52 -31.52
N THR A 50 9.18 -9.78 -32.28
CA THR A 50 9.58 -8.42 -31.86
C THR A 50 8.40 -7.47 -31.82
N LEU A 51 7.47 -7.56 -32.79
CA LEU A 51 6.22 -6.79 -32.77
C LEU A 51 5.36 -7.11 -31.54
N LEU A 52 5.22 -8.40 -31.19
CA LEU A 52 4.54 -8.81 -29.95
C LEU A 52 5.23 -8.25 -28.71
N GLY A 53 6.57 -8.31 -28.66
CA GLY A 53 7.36 -7.79 -27.55
C GLY A 53 7.19 -6.28 -27.37
N ILE A 54 7.20 -5.51 -28.46
CA ILE A 54 6.97 -4.07 -28.43
C ILE A 54 5.55 -3.77 -27.93
N GLY A 55 4.53 -4.41 -28.49
CA GLY A 55 3.14 -4.24 -28.07
C GLY A 55 2.93 -4.59 -26.60
N LEU A 56 3.55 -5.68 -26.14
CA LEU A 56 3.53 -6.10 -24.74
C LEU A 56 4.22 -5.08 -23.82
N ALA A 57 5.38 -4.55 -24.21
CA ALA A 57 6.10 -3.56 -23.42
C ALA A 57 5.27 -2.29 -23.20
N PHE A 58 4.59 -1.81 -24.26
CA PHE A 58 3.65 -0.70 -24.14
C PHE A 58 2.47 -1.05 -23.23
N TYR A 59 1.87 -2.23 -23.40
CA TYR A 59 0.73 -2.67 -22.59
C TYR A 59 1.07 -2.73 -21.09
N VAL A 60 2.17 -3.42 -20.74
CA VAL A 60 2.66 -3.50 -19.35
C VAL A 60 3.06 -2.11 -18.83
N GLY A 61 3.65 -1.26 -19.67
CA GLY A 61 3.96 0.12 -19.31
C GLY A 61 2.72 0.94 -18.92
N PHE A 62 1.63 0.85 -19.69
CA PHE A 62 0.37 1.50 -19.35
C PHE A 62 -0.23 0.96 -18.04
N LYS A 63 -0.15 -0.36 -17.83
CA LYS A 63 -0.59 -0.99 -16.58
C LYS A 63 0.20 -0.47 -15.39
N ASN A 64 1.52 -0.40 -15.51
CA ASN A 64 2.40 0.08 -14.45
C ASN A 64 2.13 1.54 -14.10
N ASN A 65 1.85 2.39 -15.09
CA ASN A 65 1.46 3.78 -14.84
C ASN A 65 0.15 3.86 -14.06
N SER A 66 -0.87 3.07 -14.44
CA SER A 66 -2.15 3.03 -13.72
C SER A 66 -2.00 2.49 -12.28
N ALA A 67 -1.14 1.49 -12.07
CA ALA A 67 -0.82 0.97 -10.75
C ALA A 67 -0.09 2.01 -9.88
N TYR A 68 0.86 2.74 -10.48
CA TYR A 68 1.57 3.83 -9.80
C TYR A 68 0.62 4.96 -9.40
N ASP A 69 -0.26 5.41 -10.30
CA ASP A 69 -1.23 6.48 -10.03
C ASP A 69 -2.12 6.15 -8.83
N ARG A 70 -2.52 4.87 -8.70
CA ARG A 70 -3.32 4.38 -7.58
C ARG A 70 -2.56 4.45 -6.25
N THR A 71 -1.29 4.05 -6.22
CA THR A 71 -0.45 4.20 -5.02
C THR A 71 -0.12 5.66 -4.71
N TRP A 72 0.08 6.48 -5.74
CA TRP A 72 0.25 7.92 -5.59
C TRP A 72 -1.00 8.61 -5.02
N GLU A 73 -2.19 8.23 -5.48
CA GLU A 73 -3.47 8.68 -4.92
C GLU A 73 -3.57 8.30 -3.44
N ALA A 74 -3.28 7.05 -3.09
CA ALA A 74 -3.28 6.59 -1.71
C ALA A 74 -2.31 7.41 -0.83
N ARG A 75 -1.14 7.79 -1.35
CA ARG A 75 -0.17 8.64 -0.64
C ARG A 75 -0.71 10.06 -0.42
N LYS A 76 -1.36 10.65 -1.43
CA LYS A 76 -2.02 11.96 -1.28
C LYS A 76 -3.13 11.92 -0.23
N ILE A 77 -3.94 10.85 -0.22
CA ILE A 77 -5.03 10.70 0.75
C ILE A 77 -4.46 10.63 2.16
N TRP A 78 -3.44 9.81 2.40
CA TRP A 78 -2.80 9.75 3.72
C TRP A 78 -2.09 11.06 4.11
N GLY A 79 -1.53 11.80 3.15
CA GLY A 79 -1.04 13.16 3.38
C GLY A 79 -2.15 14.13 3.80
N GLY A 80 -3.33 14.02 3.17
CA GLY A 80 -4.55 14.72 3.59
C GLY A 80 -4.97 14.35 5.01
N ILE A 81 -4.93 13.06 5.36
CA ILE A 81 -5.24 12.58 6.72
C ILE A 81 -4.29 13.22 7.73
N VAL A 82 -2.99 13.26 7.46
CA VAL A 82 -2.00 13.91 8.35
C VAL A 82 -2.35 15.39 8.56
N ASN A 83 -2.57 16.14 7.48
CA ASN A 83 -2.84 17.57 7.55
C ASN A 83 -4.16 17.87 8.27
N SER A 84 -5.24 17.20 7.87
CA SER A 84 -6.56 17.38 8.50
C SER A 84 -6.54 16.96 9.97
N SER A 85 -5.76 15.94 10.35
CA SER A 85 -5.59 15.56 11.76
C SER A 85 -4.92 16.66 12.57
N ARG A 86 -3.85 17.27 12.05
CA ARG A 86 -3.18 18.41 12.72
C ARG A 86 -4.11 19.61 12.87
N SER A 87 -4.88 19.93 11.82
CA SER A 87 -5.92 20.95 11.89
C SER A 87 -6.96 20.63 12.97
N TRP A 88 -7.35 19.36 13.10
CA TRP A 88 -8.28 18.93 14.13
C TRP A 88 -7.72 19.13 15.54
N GLY A 89 -6.47 18.73 15.79
CA GLY A 89 -5.80 18.99 17.06
C GLY A 89 -5.75 20.47 17.43
N ALA A 90 -5.35 21.32 16.47
CA ALA A 90 -5.30 22.77 16.67
C ALA A 90 -6.68 23.39 16.91
N MET A 91 -7.72 22.95 16.20
CA MET A 91 -9.09 23.41 16.41
C MET A 91 -9.65 22.94 17.75
N VAL A 92 -9.39 21.69 18.16
CA VAL A 92 -9.86 21.17 19.45
C VAL A 92 -9.30 22.01 20.59
N THR A 93 -7.99 22.28 20.61
CA THR A 93 -7.35 23.04 21.69
C THR A 93 -7.66 24.54 21.62
N GLY A 94 -7.81 25.10 20.43
CA GLY A 94 -8.06 26.53 20.23
C GLY A 94 -9.53 26.95 20.30
N PHE A 95 -10.47 26.10 19.86
CA PHE A 95 -11.88 26.47 19.70
C PHE A 95 -12.76 26.07 20.87
N VAL A 96 -12.46 24.95 21.55
CA VAL A 96 -13.24 24.47 22.69
C VAL A 96 -12.83 25.25 23.94
N THR A 97 -13.54 26.34 24.25
CA THR A 97 -13.23 27.27 25.33
C THR A 97 -14.48 27.79 26.04
N ASN A 98 -14.31 28.38 27.22
CA ASN A 98 -15.41 29.00 27.98
C ASN A 98 -15.86 30.37 27.44
N ASN A 99 -15.31 30.84 26.32
CA ASN A 99 -15.50 32.23 25.87
C ASN A 99 -16.96 32.55 25.53
N SER A 100 -17.72 31.58 25.05
CA SER A 100 -19.12 31.74 24.62
C SER A 100 -20.11 31.03 25.55
N ALA A 101 -19.63 30.39 26.64
CA ALA A 101 -20.45 29.57 27.52
C ALA A 101 -21.13 30.43 28.60
N GLN A 102 -22.44 30.23 28.79
CA GLN A 102 -23.19 30.89 29.87
C GLN A 102 -22.79 30.34 31.24
N GLU A 103 -22.63 29.02 31.33
CA GLU A 103 -22.06 28.33 32.49
C GLU A 103 -20.63 27.88 32.14
N LYS A 104 -19.65 28.43 32.86
CA LYS A 104 -18.24 28.10 32.61
C LYS A 104 -17.95 26.68 33.11
N ALA A 105 -17.46 25.82 32.22
CA ALA A 105 -16.88 24.54 32.59
C ALA A 105 -15.56 24.76 33.35
N SER A 106 -15.17 23.82 34.21
CA SER A 106 -13.86 23.90 34.85
C SER A 106 -12.74 23.75 33.81
N GLU A 107 -11.54 24.25 34.11
CA GLU A 107 -10.38 24.03 33.21
C GLU A 107 -10.05 22.54 33.06
N GLU A 108 -10.30 21.74 34.10
CA GLU A 108 -10.13 20.29 34.07
C GLU A 108 -11.12 19.62 33.10
N ASP A 109 -12.39 20.06 33.08
CA ASP A 109 -13.40 19.55 32.15
C ASP A 109 -13.10 19.89 30.69
N ILE A 110 -12.54 21.09 30.44
CA ILE A 110 -12.10 21.49 29.10
C ILE A 110 -10.94 20.61 28.64
N LYS A 111 -9.91 20.45 29.48
CA LYS A 111 -8.76 19.58 29.17
C LYS A 111 -9.20 18.12 28.97
N ALA A 112 -10.13 17.61 29.78
CA ALA A 112 -10.70 16.28 29.62
C ALA A 112 -11.46 16.14 28.29
N THR A 113 -12.15 17.20 27.85
CA THR A 113 -12.84 17.25 26.56
C THR A 113 -11.85 17.28 25.39
N HIS A 114 -10.79 18.09 25.47
CA HIS A 114 -9.72 18.10 24.47
C HIS A 114 -9.11 16.72 24.31
N LYS A 115 -8.76 16.09 25.44
CA LYS A 115 -8.20 14.74 25.49
C LYS A 115 -9.14 13.73 24.84
N ARG A 116 -10.42 13.73 25.18
CA ARG A 116 -11.42 12.80 24.64
C ARG A 116 -11.58 12.93 23.11
N LEU A 117 -11.68 14.15 22.59
CA LEU A 117 -11.79 14.39 21.14
C LEU A 117 -10.53 13.94 20.39
N ILE A 118 -9.34 14.29 20.90
CA ILE A 118 -8.07 13.92 20.28
C ILE A 118 -7.84 12.40 20.35
N TYR A 119 -8.11 11.76 21.49
CA TYR A 119 -7.92 10.32 21.66
C TYR A 119 -8.91 9.51 20.80
N ARG A 120 -10.15 9.99 20.63
CA ARG A 120 -11.09 9.37 19.68
C ARG A 120 -10.62 9.50 18.23
N HIS A 121 -10.02 10.62 17.87
CA HIS A 121 -9.41 10.81 16.55
C HIS A 121 -8.22 9.87 16.32
N ILE A 122 -7.33 9.74 17.31
CA ILE A 122 -6.21 8.79 17.27
C ILE A 122 -6.73 7.35 17.10
N THR A 123 -7.76 6.99 17.84
CA THR A 123 -8.44 5.68 17.72
C THR A 123 -8.96 5.44 16.30
N TRP A 124 -9.53 6.46 15.66
CA TRP A 124 -9.97 6.36 14.26
C TRP A 124 -8.81 6.05 13.31
N LEU A 125 -7.64 6.68 13.48
CA LEU A 125 -6.45 6.40 12.67
C LEU A 125 -6.00 4.94 12.81
N TYR A 126 -5.91 4.47 14.05
CA TYR A 126 -5.52 3.08 14.35
C TYR A 126 -6.51 2.07 13.78
N ARG A 127 -7.81 2.34 13.90
CA ARG A 127 -8.86 1.49 13.34
C ARG A 127 -8.83 1.50 11.80
N LEU A 128 -8.63 2.66 11.18
CA LEU A 128 -8.55 2.82 9.73
C LEU A 128 -7.35 2.07 9.15
N LYS A 129 -6.16 2.23 9.74
CA LYS A 129 -4.95 1.47 9.42
C LYS A 129 -5.25 -0.04 9.38
N ARG A 130 -5.89 -0.58 10.43
CA ARG A 130 -6.22 -2.01 10.52
C ARG A 130 -7.28 -2.45 9.51
N GLN A 131 -8.31 -1.63 9.29
CA GLN A 131 -9.32 -1.90 8.27
C GLN A 131 -8.68 -2.02 6.88
N LEU A 132 -7.75 -1.11 6.54
CA LEU A 132 -7.06 -1.13 5.26
C LEU A 132 -6.04 -2.29 5.13
N ARG A 133 -5.48 -2.78 6.25
CA ARG A 133 -4.60 -3.96 6.28
C ARG A 133 -5.32 -5.31 6.18
N THR A 134 -6.65 -5.33 6.29
CA THR A 134 -7.40 -6.58 6.17
C THR A 134 -7.30 -7.10 4.74
N LEU A 135 -6.71 -8.29 4.57
CA LEU A 135 -6.46 -8.87 3.25
C LEU A 135 -7.75 -9.24 2.53
N LYS A 136 -7.83 -8.89 1.25
CA LYS A 136 -8.91 -9.27 0.33
C LYS A 136 -8.49 -10.50 -0.50
N SER A 137 -9.48 -11.15 -1.12
CA SER A 137 -9.24 -12.37 -1.92
C SER A 137 -8.37 -12.15 -3.17
N TRP A 138 -8.35 -10.93 -3.71
CA TRP A 138 -7.57 -10.56 -4.90
C TRP A 138 -6.17 -10.01 -4.56
N GLU A 139 -5.83 -9.87 -3.28
CA GLU A 139 -4.56 -9.33 -2.81
C GLU A 139 -3.49 -10.42 -2.64
N HIS A 140 -2.25 -10.00 -2.39
CA HIS A 140 -1.06 -10.84 -2.43
C HIS A 140 -0.96 -11.78 -1.21
N ASN A 141 -1.59 -12.95 -1.25
CA ASN A 141 -1.58 -13.94 -0.15
C ASN A 141 -0.74 -15.21 -0.41
N ARG A 142 0.33 -15.12 -1.22
CA ARG A 142 1.25 -16.24 -1.45
C ARG A 142 2.22 -16.41 -0.25
N LYS A 143 2.80 -17.60 -0.10
CA LYS A 143 3.77 -17.92 0.98
C LYS A 143 4.91 -16.89 1.12
N ILE A 144 5.43 -16.39 0.00
CA ILE A 144 6.49 -15.38 0.00
C ILE A 144 6.03 -14.08 0.65
N ASN A 145 4.79 -13.66 0.40
CA ASN A 145 4.22 -12.43 0.95
C ASN A 145 3.88 -12.58 2.43
N GLN A 146 3.42 -13.78 2.85
CA GLN A 146 3.25 -14.11 4.26
C GLN A 146 4.57 -14.04 5.02
N HIS A 147 5.65 -14.56 4.43
CA HIS A 147 6.99 -14.45 5.02
C HIS A 147 7.44 -12.99 5.16
N TYR A 148 7.27 -12.16 4.12
CA TYR A 148 7.59 -10.74 4.20
C TYR A 148 6.77 -9.99 5.25
N ARG A 149 5.45 -10.25 5.35
CA ARG A 149 4.61 -9.67 6.40
C ARG A 149 5.10 -10.05 7.79
N LYS A 150 5.43 -11.32 8.00
CA LYS A 150 5.98 -11.81 9.28
C LYS A 150 7.32 -11.14 9.61
N TYR A 151 8.24 -11.04 8.64
CA TYR A 151 9.51 -10.35 8.83
C TYR A 151 9.32 -8.87 9.20
N ILE A 152 8.41 -8.18 8.53
CA ILE A 152 8.05 -6.80 8.84
C ILE A 152 7.42 -6.69 10.25
N GLU A 153 6.56 -7.63 10.62
CA GLU A 153 5.95 -7.71 11.96
C GLU A 153 6.98 -8.00 13.06
N GLU A 154 8.01 -8.79 12.78
CA GLU A 154 9.15 -8.99 13.71
C GLU A 154 9.96 -7.70 13.90
N LEU A 155 10.15 -6.91 12.84
CA LEU A 155 10.81 -5.60 12.93
C LEU A 155 9.96 -4.56 13.67
N PHE A 156 8.63 -4.64 13.50
CA PHE A 156 7.65 -3.70 14.03
C PHE A 156 6.47 -4.46 14.66
N PRO A 157 6.63 -4.95 15.90
CA PRO A 157 5.59 -5.72 16.58
C PRO A 157 4.30 -4.90 16.67
N ASN A 158 3.19 -5.48 16.20
CA ASN A 158 1.88 -4.88 16.39
C ASN A 158 1.37 -5.17 17.80
N GLU A 159 0.77 -4.17 18.44
CA GLU A 159 -0.04 -4.42 19.62
C GLU A 159 -1.34 -5.16 19.26
N ASP A 160 -1.92 -5.84 20.24
CA ASP A 160 -3.25 -6.42 20.09
C ASP A 160 -4.27 -5.33 19.71
N ALA A 161 -5.23 -5.67 18.83
CA ALA A 161 -6.20 -4.69 18.34
C ALA A 161 -7.00 -4.04 19.45
N ASP A 162 -7.40 -4.81 20.44
CA ASP A 162 -8.27 -4.34 21.49
C ASP A 162 -7.46 -3.53 22.49
N LYS A 163 -6.24 -4.00 22.80
CA LYS A 163 -5.30 -3.27 23.68
C LYS A 163 -4.88 -1.92 23.13
N GLU A 164 -4.62 -1.84 21.82
CA GLU A 164 -4.23 -0.58 21.16
C GLU A 164 -5.35 0.47 21.27
N LEU A 165 -6.63 0.06 21.23
CA LEU A 165 -7.77 0.97 21.41
C LEU A 165 -8.02 1.33 22.87
N GLN A 166 -7.77 0.41 23.81
CA GLN A 166 -7.89 0.64 25.25
C GLN A 166 -6.91 1.70 25.77
N ASN A 167 -5.82 1.97 25.05
CA ASN A 167 -4.91 3.07 25.37
C ASN A 167 -5.57 4.45 25.25
N PHE A 168 -6.65 4.58 24.46
CA PHE A 168 -7.26 5.86 24.10
C PHE A 168 -8.73 5.98 24.50
N LEU A 169 -9.48 4.88 24.55
CA LEU A 169 -10.92 4.87 24.88
C LEU A 169 -11.20 4.02 26.11
N SER A 170 -12.36 4.26 26.74
CA SER A 170 -12.84 3.40 27.83
C SER A 170 -13.22 2.00 27.32
N ASP A 171 -13.17 1.00 28.19
CA ASP A 171 -13.53 -0.39 27.85
C ASP A 171 -14.95 -0.52 27.25
N GLU A 172 -15.88 0.32 27.71
CA GLU A 172 -17.25 0.36 27.19
C GLU A 172 -17.30 0.91 25.76
N GLU A 173 -16.59 2.01 25.48
CA GLU A 173 -16.49 2.57 24.15
C GLU A 173 -15.78 1.61 23.19
N VAL A 174 -14.69 0.96 23.61
CA VAL A 174 -13.98 -0.05 22.81
C VAL A 174 -14.92 -1.20 22.43
N LYS A 175 -15.61 -1.81 23.40
CA LYS A 175 -16.58 -2.89 23.13
C LYS A 175 -17.67 -2.46 22.15
N LYS A 176 -18.20 -1.25 22.32
CA LYS A 176 -19.21 -0.68 21.43
C LYS A 176 -18.68 -0.54 20.00
N ILE A 177 -17.50 0.05 19.82
CA ILE A 177 -16.89 0.26 18.50
C ILE A 177 -16.53 -1.06 17.81
N LEU A 178 -16.03 -2.05 18.55
CA LEU A 178 -15.69 -3.38 18.01
C LEU A 178 -16.94 -4.16 17.56
N SER A 179 -18.09 -3.94 18.20
CA SER A 179 -19.36 -4.56 17.80
C SER A 179 -19.97 -3.98 16.51
N MET A 180 -19.50 -2.81 16.06
CA MET A 180 -20.07 -2.10 14.91
C MET A 180 -19.50 -2.63 13.59
N LYS A 181 -20.36 -2.68 12.55
CA LYS A 181 -19.98 -3.11 11.20
C LYS A 181 -18.87 -2.25 10.57
N ASN A 182 -18.98 -0.92 10.71
CA ASN A 182 -17.95 0.03 10.29
C ASN A 182 -17.56 0.92 11.47
N GLY A 183 -16.65 0.44 12.30
CA GLY A 183 -16.17 1.18 13.47
C GLY A 183 -15.53 2.53 13.12
N CYS A 184 -14.85 2.66 11.97
CA CYS A 184 -14.22 3.92 11.56
C CYS A 184 -15.25 5.02 11.33
N THR A 185 -16.29 4.75 10.55
CA THR A 185 -17.39 5.70 10.30
C THR A 185 -18.08 6.12 11.60
N GLN A 186 -18.26 5.16 12.52
CA GLN A 186 -18.93 5.43 13.79
C GLN A 186 -18.08 6.26 14.75
N LEU A 187 -16.75 6.14 14.72
CA LEU A 187 -15.85 7.02 15.47
C LEU A 187 -15.96 8.47 14.98
N ILE A 188 -15.97 8.71 13.66
CA ILE A 188 -16.17 10.06 13.11
C ILE A 188 -17.56 10.61 13.49
N HIS A 189 -18.60 9.78 13.38
CA HIS A 189 -19.96 10.18 13.77
C HIS A 189 -20.05 10.60 15.26
N GLN A 190 -19.40 9.85 16.15
CA GLN A 190 -19.35 10.19 17.57
C GLN A 190 -18.62 11.51 17.83
N GLN A 191 -17.57 11.84 17.06
CA GLN A 191 -16.94 13.16 17.14
C GLN A 191 -17.92 14.27 16.75
N SER A 192 -18.69 14.08 15.68
CA SER A 192 -19.72 15.04 15.24
C SER A 192 -20.81 15.26 16.30
N GLU A 193 -21.31 14.18 16.92
CA GLU A 193 -22.29 14.28 18.01
C GLU A 193 -21.72 14.99 19.25
N GLU A 194 -20.43 14.78 19.56
CA GLU A 194 -19.80 15.50 20.66
C GLU A 194 -19.69 17.01 20.37
N LEU A 195 -19.34 17.40 19.14
CA LEU A 195 -19.35 18.82 18.74
C LEU A 195 -20.74 19.45 18.91
N LYS A 196 -21.80 18.72 18.60
CA LYS A 196 -23.18 19.19 18.80
C LYS A 196 -23.47 19.44 20.30
N VAL A 197 -23.02 18.56 21.18
CA VAL A 197 -23.14 18.74 22.64
C VAL A 197 -22.33 19.95 23.11
N LEU A 198 -21.10 20.13 22.62
CA LEU A 198 -20.26 21.28 22.99
C LEU A 198 -20.87 22.62 22.55
N ARG A 199 -21.46 22.64 21.35
CA ARG A 199 -22.20 23.82 20.86
C ARG A 199 -23.40 24.13 21.73
N ALA A 200 -24.19 23.12 22.10
CA ALA A 200 -25.35 23.31 22.99
C ALA A 200 -24.95 23.87 24.37
N LYS A 201 -23.75 23.54 24.86
CA LYS A 201 -23.17 24.07 26.09
C LYS A 201 -22.51 25.46 25.94
N GLY A 202 -22.44 26.00 24.73
CA GLY A 202 -21.72 27.26 24.44
C GLY A 202 -20.20 27.15 24.53
N LEU A 203 -19.63 25.95 24.63
CA LEU A 203 -18.18 25.72 24.66
C LEU A 203 -17.53 25.90 23.28
N ILE A 204 -18.34 25.86 22.22
CA ILE A 204 -18.00 26.31 20.87
C ILE A 204 -19.16 27.13 20.32
N ASP A 205 -18.86 28.20 19.59
CA ASP A 205 -19.87 28.99 18.89
C ASP A 205 -20.24 28.37 17.52
N ASP A 206 -21.22 28.97 16.85
CA ASP A 206 -21.75 28.47 15.58
C ASP A 206 -20.70 28.45 14.46
N PHE A 207 -19.82 29.47 14.38
CA PHE A 207 -18.79 29.54 13.35
C PHE A 207 -17.71 28.49 13.58
N ARG A 208 -17.26 28.33 14.83
CA ARG A 208 -16.31 27.26 15.20
C ARG A 208 -16.90 25.88 14.96
N HIS A 209 -18.17 25.68 15.29
CA HIS A 209 -18.87 24.41 15.03
C HIS A 209 -18.92 24.09 13.54
N MET A 210 -19.27 25.07 12.69
CA MET A 210 -19.30 24.90 11.24
C MET A 210 -17.93 24.50 10.66
N GLU A 211 -16.86 25.18 11.09
CA GLU A 211 -15.49 24.85 10.65
C GLU A 211 -15.06 23.44 11.09
N MET A 212 -15.33 23.06 12.35
CA MET A 212 -15.02 21.72 12.84
C MET A 212 -15.83 20.63 12.12
N GLN A 213 -17.11 20.89 11.79
CA GLN A 213 -17.93 19.95 10.99
C GLN A 213 -17.45 19.82 9.54
N SER A 214 -16.89 20.89 8.97
CA SER A 214 -16.23 20.83 7.66
C SER A 214 -15.06 19.83 7.70
N LEU A 215 -14.27 19.85 8.78
CA LEU A 215 -13.16 18.92 8.95
C LEU A 215 -13.62 17.46 9.17
N ILE A 216 -14.72 17.26 9.90
CA ILE A 216 -15.40 15.96 10.00
C ILE A 216 -15.80 15.42 8.61
N THR A 217 -16.32 16.30 7.75
CA THR A 217 -16.68 15.96 6.36
C THR A 217 -15.46 15.58 5.54
N GLU A 218 -14.34 16.26 5.73
CA GLU A 218 -13.07 15.91 5.09
C GLU A 218 -12.55 14.54 5.54
N PHE A 219 -12.67 14.19 6.84
CA PHE A 219 -12.30 12.86 7.31
C PHE A 219 -13.14 11.75 6.67
N TYR A 220 -14.45 11.94 6.52
CA TYR A 220 -15.28 11.00 5.76
C TYR A 220 -14.84 10.88 4.30
N THR A 221 -14.50 12.01 3.67
CA THR A 221 -14.04 12.05 2.28
C THR A 221 -12.74 11.27 2.12
N LEU A 222 -11.76 11.48 2.99
CA LEU A 222 -10.48 10.78 2.97
C LEU A 222 -10.64 9.28 3.28
N GLN A 223 -11.46 8.92 4.27
CA GLN A 223 -11.79 7.53 4.57
C GLN A 223 -12.44 6.84 3.36
N GLY A 224 -13.44 7.45 2.74
CA GLY A 224 -14.13 6.91 1.57
C GLY A 224 -13.20 6.72 0.38
N LYS A 225 -12.26 7.63 0.15
CA LYS A 225 -11.21 7.48 -0.88
C LYS A 225 -10.29 6.29 -0.59
N CYS A 226 -9.85 6.09 0.66
CA CYS A 226 -9.09 4.91 1.07
C CYS A 226 -9.88 3.61 0.86
N GLU A 227 -11.14 3.58 1.29
CA GLU A 227 -12.03 2.42 1.11
C GLU A 227 -12.26 2.10 -0.37
N ARG A 228 -12.37 3.12 -1.23
CA ARG A 228 -12.48 2.94 -2.68
C ARG A 228 -11.25 2.25 -3.24
N ILE A 229 -10.05 2.73 -2.91
CA ILE A 229 -8.79 2.09 -3.32
C ILE A 229 -8.72 0.66 -2.77
N LYS A 230 -9.10 0.43 -1.51
CA LYS A 230 -9.02 -0.91 -0.93
C LYS A 230 -10.00 -1.91 -1.56
N ASN A 231 -11.23 -1.49 -1.84
CA ASN A 231 -12.32 -2.40 -2.23
C ASN A 231 -12.46 -2.58 -3.74
N PHE A 232 -11.95 -1.66 -4.56
CA PHE A 232 -12.08 -1.74 -6.02
C PHE A 232 -10.69 -1.89 -6.66
N PRO A 233 -10.23 -3.11 -7.01
CA PRO A 233 -8.96 -3.33 -7.70
C PRO A 233 -8.99 -2.77 -9.14
N LEU A 234 -7.81 -2.69 -9.78
CA LEU A 234 -7.77 -2.48 -11.23
C LEU A 234 -8.63 -3.55 -11.92
N PRO A 235 -9.27 -3.24 -13.07
CA PRO A 235 -10.11 -4.20 -13.79
C PRO A 235 -9.40 -5.55 -13.94
N ARG A 236 -9.96 -6.62 -13.36
CA ARG A 236 -9.24 -7.90 -13.24
C ARG A 236 -8.95 -8.54 -14.59
N LEU A 237 -9.76 -8.26 -15.61
CA LEU A 237 -9.47 -8.65 -16.99
C LEU A 237 -8.15 -8.03 -17.46
N TYR A 238 -7.95 -6.73 -17.21
CA TYR A 238 -6.74 -6.02 -17.58
C TYR A 238 -5.50 -6.58 -16.87
N ALA A 239 -5.58 -6.80 -15.55
CA ALA A 239 -4.49 -7.41 -14.79
C ALA A 239 -4.16 -8.84 -15.28
N SER A 240 -5.18 -9.65 -15.57
CA SER A 240 -5.00 -11.05 -15.99
C SER A 240 -4.44 -11.17 -17.41
N LEU A 241 -4.93 -10.36 -18.35
CA LEU A 241 -4.43 -10.33 -19.72
C LEU A 241 -2.94 -9.97 -19.78
N SER A 242 -2.49 -9.02 -18.95
CA SER A 242 -1.07 -8.67 -18.85
C SER A 242 -0.21 -9.89 -18.52
N ILE A 243 -0.59 -10.63 -17.48
CA ILE A 243 0.09 -11.85 -17.04
C ILE A 243 0.10 -12.90 -18.17
N TYR A 244 -1.04 -13.12 -18.82
CA TYR A 244 -1.14 -14.11 -19.90
C TYR A 244 -0.28 -13.73 -21.11
N PHE A 245 -0.27 -12.47 -21.52
CA PHE A 245 0.55 -12.01 -22.63
C PHE A 245 2.04 -12.11 -22.32
N VAL A 246 2.46 -11.81 -21.08
CA VAL A 246 3.84 -12.01 -20.63
C VAL A 246 4.22 -13.50 -20.70
N TYR A 247 3.37 -14.41 -20.23
CA TYR A 247 3.64 -15.84 -20.33
C TYR A 247 3.72 -16.33 -21.77
N ILE A 248 2.79 -15.92 -22.63
CA ILE A 248 2.79 -16.28 -24.06
C ILE A 248 4.07 -15.76 -24.73
N PHE A 249 4.45 -14.51 -24.47
CA PHE A 249 5.66 -13.94 -25.03
C PHE A 249 6.92 -14.68 -24.59
N ILE A 250 7.08 -14.94 -23.28
CA ILE A 250 8.23 -15.68 -22.74
C ILE A 250 8.26 -17.12 -23.27
N PHE A 251 7.10 -17.74 -23.47
CA PHE A 251 7.01 -19.08 -24.07
C PHE A 251 7.49 -19.11 -25.53
N LEU A 252 7.16 -18.09 -26.32
CA LEU A 252 7.56 -17.96 -27.72
C LEU A 252 9.00 -17.45 -27.91
N LEU A 253 9.55 -16.78 -26.89
CA LEU A 253 10.84 -16.10 -26.93
C LEU A 253 12.03 -16.97 -27.40
N PRO A 254 12.28 -18.18 -26.86
CA PRO A 254 13.43 -18.98 -27.30
C PRO A 254 13.28 -19.45 -28.76
N MET A 255 12.05 -19.74 -29.21
CA MET A 255 11.78 -20.16 -30.59
C MET A 255 12.04 -19.03 -31.60
N GLY A 256 11.72 -17.79 -31.24
CA GLY A 256 12.05 -16.64 -32.09
C GLY A 256 13.54 -16.34 -32.07
N LEU A 257 14.18 -16.37 -30.89
CA LEU A 257 15.62 -16.17 -30.77
C LEU A 257 16.42 -17.24 -31.51
N LEU A 258 15.92 -18.48 -31.60
CA LEU A 258 16.54 -19.51 -32.46
C LEU A 258 16.73 -19.01 -33.89
N SER A 259 15.74 -18.33 -34.49
CA SER A 259 15.90 -17.78 -35.85
C SER A 259 16.98 -16.71 -35.94
N ALA A 260 17.09 -15.85 -34.92
CA ALA A 260 18.09 -14.80 -34.87
C ALA A 260 19.52 -15.31 -34.73
N TYR A 261 19.72 -16.50 -34.14
CA TYR A 261 21.05 -17.12 -34.02
C TYR A 261 21.34 -18.13 -35.13
N ALA A 262 20.35 -18.94 -35.54
CA ALA A 262 20.52 -20.00 -36.52
C ALA A 262 20.74 -19.50 -37.94
N ASP A 263 20.14 -18.37 -38.30
CA ASP A 263 20.19 -17.83 -39.67
C ASP A 263 21.41 -16.91 -39.89
N THR A 264 22.40 -16.96 -38.98
CA THR A 264 23.64 -16.17 -39.04
C THR A 264 24.82 -17.00 -39.56
N HIS A 265 25.87 -16.33 -40.05
CA HIS A 265 27.13 -16.97 -40.44
C HIS A 265 28.00 -17.40 -39.24
N LEU A 266 27.43 -17.43 -38.03
CA LEU A 266 28.15 -17.78 -36.81
C LEU A 266 28.27 -19.30 -36.66
N PRO A 267 29.25 -19.78 -35.87
CA PRO A 267 29.39 -21.21 -35.59
C PRO A 267 28.13 -21.82 -34.97
N LYS A 268 27.79 -23.07 -35.31
CA LYS A 268 26.57 -23.77 -34.84
C LYS A 268 26.41 -23.77 -33.31
N TYR A 269 27.51 -23.76 -32.55
CA TYR A 269 27.45 -23.72 -31.08
C TYR A 269 26.98 -22.37 -30.51
N MET A 270 27.05 -21.27 -31.27
CA MET A 270 26.56 -19.96 -30.79
C MET A 270 25.04 -19.91 -30.61
N VAL A 271 24.29 -20.88 -31.14
CA VAL A 271 22.85 -21.01 -30.91
C VAL A 271 22.52 -21.17 -29.41
N TRP A 272 23.46 -21.66 -28.60
CA TRP A 272 23.30 -21.69 -27.13
C TRP A 272 23.21 -20.30 -26.49
N GLY A 273 23.57 -19.23 -27.22
CA GLY A 273 23.29 -17.84 -26.83
C GLY A 273 21.80 -17.57 -26.62
N VAL A 274 20.89 -18.34 -27.23
CA VAL A 274 19.45 -18.23 -26.99
C VAL A 274 19.10 -18.34 -25.49
N VAL A 275 19.82 -19.16 -24.73
CA VAL A 275 19.53 -19.40 -23.30
C VAL A 275 19.71 -18.14 -22.44
N PRO A 276 20.90 -17.51 -22.37
CA PRO A 276 21.09 -16.31 -21.56
C PRO A 276 20.22 -15.13 -22.03
N PHE A 277 19.99 -14.98 -23.35
CA PHE A 277 19.14 -13.90 -23.86
C PHE A 277 17.65 -14.11 -23.59
N THR A 278 17.16 -15.35 -23.67
CA THR A 278 15.78 -15.68 -23.25
C THR A 278 15.59 -15.42 -21.77
N ALA A 279 16.53 -15.85 -20.93
CA ALA A 279 16.49 -15.64 -19.49
C ALA A 279 16.48 -14.14 -19.15
N LEU A 280 17.35 -13.34 -19.77
CA LEU A 280 17.46 -11.90 -19.55
C LEU A 280 16.19 -11.17 -19.99
N ILE A 281 15.75 -11.35 -21.23
CA ILE A 281 14.56 -10.66 -21.77
C ILE A 281 13.31 -11.10 -21.01
N GLY A 282 13.15 -12.40 -20.77
CA GLY A 282 12.03 -12.92 -19.99
C GLY A 282 12.01 -12.39 -18.56
N TRP A 283 13.17 -12.28 -17.92
CA TRP A 283 13.30 -11.67 -16.59
C TRP A 283 12.90 -10.19 -16.59
N ILE A 284 13.29 -9.40 -17.61
CA ILE A 284 12.89 -7.99 -17.73
C ILE A 284 11.36 -7.86 -17.80
N PHE A 285 10.70 -8.59 -18.70
CA PHE A 285 9.23 -8.52 -18.82
C PHE A 285 8.52 -9.02 -17.57
N TRP A 286 9.03 -10.09 -16.94
CA TRP A 286 8.50 -10.57 -15.67
C TRP A 286 8.63 -9.55 -14.54
N MET A 287 9.77 -8.87 -14.46
CA MET A 287 10.01 -7.79 -13.48
C MET A 287 9.10 -6.60 -13.73
N MET A 288 8.91 -6.20 -14.99
CA MET A 288 7.99 -5.11 -15.33
C MET A 288 6.57 -5.43 -14.89
N GLU A 289 6.09 -6.64 -15.18
CA GLU A 289 4.75 -7.10 -14.78
C GLU A 289 4.60 -7.16 -13.25
N GLY A 290 5.60 -7.71 -12.55
CA GLY A 290 5.62 -7.78 -11.10
C GLY A 290 5.67 -6.39 -10.43
N ALA A 291 6.42 -5.44 -11.00
CA ALA A 291 6.50 -4.09 -10.46
C ALA A 291 5.12 -3.40 -10.45
N GLY A 292 4.33 -3.54 -11.52
CA GLY A 292 2.96 -3.06 -11.56
C GLY A 292 2.05 -3.77 -10.56
N ASP A 293 2.10 -5.09 -10.53
CA ASP A 293 1.29 -5.95 -9.65
C ASP A 293 1.48 -5.57 -8.16
N TYR A 294 2.73 -5.51 -7.67
CA TYR A 294 3.00 -5.14 -6.28
C TYR A 294 2.76 -3.66 -5.97
N THR A 295 2.77 -2.78 -6.97
CA THR A 295 2.49 -1.35 -6.78
C THR A 295 0.99 -1.05 -6.79
N GLU A 296 0.14 -1.94 -7.30
CA GLU A 296 -1.30 -1.62 -7.42
C GLU A 296 -2.04 -1.62 -6.05
N ASN A 297 -1.48 -2.24 -5.01
CA ASN A 297 -2.15 -2.45 -3.73
C ASN A 297 -1.38 -1.79 -2.55
N PRO A 298 -1.70 -0.53 -2.19
CA PRO A 298 -0.85 0.27 -1.29
C PRO A 298 -1.00 0.00 0.21
N PHE A 299 -1.81 -0.98 0.63
CA PHE A 299 -2.26 -1.14 2.03
C PHE A 299 -2.07 -2.55 2.62
N GLU A 300 -1.30 -3.42 1.96
CA GLU A 300 -1.11 -4.83 2.32
C GLU A 300 -0.04 -5.11 3.40
N ALA A 301 0.64 -4.06 3.88
CA ALA A 301 1.83 -4.14 4.73
C ALA A 301 3.03 -4.84 4.08
N LEU A 302 3.25 -4.58 2.78
CA LEU A 302 4.41 -5.04 2.02
C LEU A 302 5.46 -3.93 1.83
N ALA A 303 6.54 -4.29 1.14
CA ALA A 303 7.69 -3.45 0.90
C ALA A 303 7.35 -2.12 0.22
N PHE A 304 6.41 -2.09 -0.72
CA PHE A 304 6.15 -0.91 -1.55
C PHE A 304 4.93 -0.09 -1.09
N ASP A 305 4.32 -0.53 0.01
CA ASP A 305 3.09 0.02 0.53
C ASP A 305 3.34 1.29 1.34
N ILE A 306 2.27 2.05 1.55
CA ILE A 306 2.29 3.27 2.36
C ILE A 306 2.63 2.91 3.81
N PRO A 307 3.55 3.65 4.46
CA PRO A 307 3.94 3.39 5.84
C PRO A 307 2.88 3.90 6.83
N MET A 308 1.71 3.26 6.83
CA MET A 308 0.55 3.69 7.63
C MET A 308 0.82 3.65 9.13
N THR A 309 1.67 2.75 9.65
CA THR A 309 1.99 2.73 11.09
C THR A 309 2.77 3.98 11.47
N SER A 310 3.79 4.33 10.70
CA SER A 310 4.65 5.50 10.91
C SER A 310 3.84 6.78 10.79
N LEU A 311 2.97 6.89 9.77
CA LEU A 311 2.10 8.05 9.63
C LEU A 311 1.12 8.18 10.80
N THR A 312 0.55 7.06 11.25
CA THR A 312 -0.34 7.04 12.43
C THR A 312 0.43 7.47 13.69
N ARG A 313 1.65 6.96 13.90
CA ARG A 313 2.51 7.33 15.03
C ARG A 313 2.90 8.81 14.99
N THR A 314 3.24 9.35 13.83
CA THR A 314 3.52 10.79 13.69
C THR A 314 2.32 11.64 14.08
N ILE A 315 1.12 11.29 13.60
CA ILE A 315 -0.10 12.02 13.97
C ILE A 315 -0.38 11.87 15.48
N GLU A 316 -0.20 10.68 16.05
CA GLU A 316 -0.37 10.46 17.49
C GLU A 316 0.56 11.37 18.31
N ILE A 317 1.85 11.43 17.96
CA ILE A 317 2.84 12.28 18.64
C ILE A 317 2.42 13.74 18.54
N ASP A 318 2.15 14.24 17.33
CA ASP A 318 1.77 15.63 17.08
C ASP A 318 0.54 16.04 17.92
N LEU A 319 -0.47 15.17 17.97
CA LEU A 319 -1.72 15.46 18.69
C LEU A 319 -1.59 15.37 20.21
N ARG A 320 -0.79 14.44 20.72
CA ARG A 320 -0.55 14.31 22.16
C ARG A 320 0.38 15.42 22.66
N GLU A 321 1.30 15.89 21.84
CA GLU A 321 2.10 17.08 22.12
C GLU A 321 1.22 18.34 22.23
N MET A 322 0.21 18.49 21.36
CA MET A 322 -0.79 19.57 21.46
C MET A 322 -1.62 19.52 22.75
N LEU A 323 -1.75 18.35 23.39
CA LEU A 323 -2.37 18.20 24.71
C LEU A 323 -1.43 18.55 25.87
N GLY A 324 -0.14 18.82 25.59
CA GLY A 324 0.89 19.05 26.60
C GLY A 324 1.40 17.78 27.28
N GLU A 325 1.19 16.61 26.68
CA GLU A 325 1.70 15.35 27.21
C GLU A 325 3.21 15.23 26.98
N THR A 326 3.95 14.79 28.01
CA THR A 326 5.41 14.63 27.94
C THR A 326 5.85 13.19 27.69
N ASN A 327 5.02 12.21 28.06
CA ASN A 327 5.31 10.79 27.83
C ASN A 327 4.80 10.37 26.44
N LEU A 328 5.53 10.81 25.41
CA LEU A 328 5.20 10.56 24.00
C LEU A 328 5.90 9.28 23.51
N PRO A 329 5.26 8.52 22.59
CA PRO A 329 5.87 7.35 21.99
C PRO A 329 6.95 7.77 20.99
N GLU A 330 8.00 6.96 20.86
CA GLU A 330 9.07 7.26 19.90
C GLU A 330 8.57 7.21 18.43
N PRO A 331 9.10 8.08 17.56
CA PRO A 331 8.90 7.98 16.12
C PRO A 331 9.37 6.63 15.56
N ILE A 332 8.68 6.12 14.55
CA ILE A 332 9.07 4.86 13.90
C ILE A 332 10.20 5.13 12.91
N SER A 333 11.42 4.79 13.31
CA SER A 333 12.60 4.86 12.45
C SER A 333 12.68 3.68 11.48
N PRO A 334 13.29 3.85 10.30
CA PRO A 334 13.53 2.76 9.37
C PRO A 334 14.37 1.63 9.99
N LYS A 335 13.98 0.38 9.75
CA LYS A 335 14.74 -0.83 10.14
C LYS A 335 14.93 -1.70 8.90
N ASP A 336 16.16 -2.12 8.63
CA ASP A 336 16.53 -2.88 7.42
C ASP A 336 16.03 -2.26 6.10
N GLY A 337 15.99 -0.92 6.05
CA GLY A 337 15.50 -0.16 4.91
C GLY A 337 13.97 -0.12 4.78
N PHE A 338 13.23 -0.67 5.75
CA PHE A 338 11.76 -0.64 5.78
C PHE A 338 11.20 0.34 6.82
N VAL A 339 10.08 0.96 6.48
CA VAL A 339 9.19 1.74 7.35
C VAL A 339 7.76 1.25 7.12
N VAL A 340 6.99 1.09 8.21
CA VAL A 340 5.64 0.48 8.21
C VAL A 340 4.51 1.45 8.41
#